data_AF-A0A7Y0KHF6-F1
#
_entry.id   AF-A0A7Y0KHF6-F1
#
_cell.length_a   1.000
_cell.length_b   1.000
_cell.length_c   1.000
_cell.angle_alpha   90.00
_cell.angle_beta   90.00
_cell.angle_gamma   90.00
#
_symmetry.space_group_name_H-M   'P 1'
#
loop_
_entity.id
_entity.type
_entity.pdbx_description
1 polymer ?
#
loop_
_entity_poly.entity_id
_entity_poly.type
_entity_poly.pdbx_seq_one_letter_code
_entity_poly.pdbx_strand_id
1 'polypeptide(L)'
;MTSWEYATLEISAVQLSSDGLDPAASSHETAEWQAYAIGPKDELLFEEYRPYSVPWTRLFAEHLNRLGRDGWELVEFGGPHHALYPTGYVHSSGTYTTVVESRFVLRRPA
;
A
#
# COMPACT_ATOMS: atom_id res chain seq x y z
N MET A 1 30.10 12.73 -6.18
CA MET A 1 28.96 12.46 -5.29
C MET A 1 27.77 12.19 -6.19
N THR A 2 27.17 11.00 -6.09
CA THR A 2 25.91 10.71 -6.79
C THR A 2 24.80 11.49 -6.11
N SER A 3 24.07 12.30 -6.87
CA SER A 3 22.85 12.95 -6.40
C SER A 3 21.71 11.94 -6.42
N TRP A 4 20.80 12.02 -5.45
CA TRP A 4 19.68 11.07 -5.31
C TRP A 4 18.35 11.80 -5.40
N GLU A 5 17.42 11.18 -6.10
CA GLU A 5 16.00 11.53 -6.09
C GLU A 5 15.22 10.56 -5.21
N TYR A 6 14.13 11.02 -4.60
CA TYR A 6 13.30 10.23 -3.68
C TYR A 6 11.85 10.21 -4.15
N ALA A 7 11.19 9.08 -3.89
CA ALA A 7 9.76 8.90 -4.10
C ALA A 7 9.14 8.20 -2.88
N THR A 8 7.83 8.38 -2.71
CA THR A 8 7.02 7.65 -1.73
C THR A 8 6.03 6.77 -2.47
N LEU A 9 5.94 5.50 -2.09
CA LEU A 9 4.88 4.58 -2.50
C LEU A 9 3.94 4.38 -1.31
N GLU A 10 2.64 4.59 -1.53
CA GLU A 10 1.59 4.28 -0.57
C GLU A 10 0.66 3.20 -1.14
N ILE A 11 0.30 2.23 -0.30
CA ILE A 11 -0.67 1.18 -0.61
C ILE A 11 -1.69 1.15 0.53
N SER A 12 -2.94 1.42 0.19
CA SER A 12 -4.06 1.55 1.11
C SER A 12 -5.14 0.52 0.74
N ALA A 13 -5.60 -0.25 1.72
CA ALA A 13 -6.72 -1.18 1.59
C ALA A 13 -7.97 -0.64 2.26
N VAL A 14 -9.12 -0.88 1.67
CA VAL A 14 -10.44 -0.66 2.24
C VAL A 14 -11.07 -2.05 2.40
N GLN A 15 -11.21 -2.53 3.64
CA GLN A 15 -11.91 -3.78 3.89
C GLN A 15 -13.42 -3.55 3.75
N LEU A 16 -14.05 -4.19 2.77
CA LEU A 16 -15.51 -4.18 2.61
C LEU A 16 -16.17 -5.05 3.69
N SER A 17 -17.37 -4.67 4.12
CA SER A 17 -18.10 -5.31 5.22
C SER A 17 -18.22 -6.82 5.05
N SER A 18 -18.03 -7.54 6.16
CA SER A 18 -17.97 -9.00 6.28
C SER A 18 -19.29 -9.77 6.06
N ASP A 19 -20.32 -9.16 5.45
CA ASP A 19 -21.57 -9.86 5.13
C ASP A 19 -21.33 -10.91 4.03
N GLY A 20 -20.95 -12.11 4.46
CA GLY A 20 -20.72 -13.28 3.61
C GLY A 20 -19.26 -13.69 3.40
N LEU A 21 -18.29 -13.01 4.03
CA LEU A 21 -16.88 -13.39 3.94
C LEU A 21 -16.52 -14.35 5.07
N ASP A 22 -15.84 -15.45 4.72
CA ASP A 22 -15.36 -16.46 5.66
C ASP A 22 -14.49 -15.79 6.73
N PRO A 23 -14.80 -15.91 8.03
CA PRO A 23 -13.98 -15.36 9.11
C PRO A 23 -12.56 -15.97 9.18
N ALA A 24 -12.30 -17.06 8.46
CA ALA A 24 -10.95 -17.61 8.26
C ALA A 24 -10.18 -16.92 7.11
N ALA A 25 -10.85 -16.19 6.22
CA ALA A 25 -10.18 -15.41 5.17
C ALA A 25 -9.47 -14.21 5.81
N SER A 26 -8.21 -13.99 5.45
CA SER A 26 -7.49 -12.83 5.96
C SER A 26 -8.14 -11.54 5.47
N SER A 27 -8.21 -10.51 6.30
CA SER A 27 -8.72 -9.18 5.93
C SER A 27 -8.02 -8.58 4.70
N HIS A 28 -6.81 -9.05 4.40
CA HIS A 28 -6.00 -8.63 3.25
C HIS A 28 -6.39 -9.32 1.94
N GLU A 29 -7.08 -10.45 1.98
CA GLU A 29 -7.54 -11.17 0.78
C GLU A 29 -8.89 -10.67 0.28
N THR A 30 -9.56 -9.79 1.02
CA THR A 30 -10.94 -9.36 0.74
C THR A 30 -11.10 -7.83 0.69
N ALA A 31 -9.98 -7.10 0.60
CA ALA A 31 -9.97 -5.64 0.53
C ALA A 31 -9.94 -5.12 -0.91
N GLU A 32 -10.53 -3.95 -1.13
CA GLU A 32 -10.26 -3.12 -2.29
C GLU A 32 -8.97 -2.34 -2.06
N TRP A 33 -8.14 -2.21 -3.10
CA TRP A 33 -6.83 -1.61 -2.97
C TRP A 33 -6.69 -0.33 -3.77
N GLN A 34 -6.06 0.66 -3.17
CA GLN A 34 -5.56 1.86 -3.82
C GLN A 34 -4.05 1.92 -3.61
N ALA A 35 -3.31 2.14 -4.68
CA ALA A 35 -1.87 2.34 -4.62
C ALA A 35 -1.49 3.58 -5.43
N TYR A 36 -0.58 4.38 -4.90
CA TYR A 36 -0.03 5.51 -5.64
C TYR A 36 1.42 5.75 -5.26
N ALA A 37 2.18 6.33 -6.19
CA ALA A 37 3.55 6.73 -5.95
C ALA A 37 3.76 8.19 -6.35
N ILE A 38 4.35 8.95 -5.43
CA ILE A 38 4.69 10.36 -5.60
C ILE A 38 6.22 10.48 -5.67
N GLY A 39 6.72 10.99 -6.78
CA GLY A 39 8.12 11.21 -7.05
C GLY A 39 8.63 12.58 -6.58
N PRO A 40 9.81 13.00 -7.05
CA PRO A 40 10.40 14.30 -6.74
C PRO A 40 9.50 15.43 -7.23
N LYS A 41 9.46 16.54 -6.47
CA LYS A 41 8.63 17.72 -6.79
C LYS A 41 7.13 17.40 -6.91
N ASP A 42 6.67 16.43 -6.11
CA ASP A 42 5.27 16.01 -6.02
C ASP A 42 4.70 15.47 -7.35
N GLU A 43 5.55 14.90 -8.21
CA GLU A 43 5.08 14.28 -9.46
C GLU A 43 4.34 12.96 -9.18
N LEU A 44 3.15 12.78 -9.77
CA LEU A 44 2.45 11.50 -9.69
C LEU A 44 3.11 10.49 -10.65
N LEU A 45 3.83 9.52 -10.10
CA LEU A 45 4.46 8.45 -10.88
C LEU A 45 3.42 7.44 -11.36
N PHE A 46 2.47 7.09 -10.48
CA PHE A 46 1.27 6.35 -10.85
C PHE A 46 0.20 6.45 -9.75
N GLU A 47 -1.03 6.18 -10.14
CA GLU A 47 -2.16 5.90 -9.26
C GLU A 47 -2.92 4.70 -9.83
N GLU A 48 -3.35 3.79 -8.97
CA GLU A 48 -4.03 2.57 -9.35
C GLU A 48 -5.09 2.16 -8.33
N TYR A 49 -6.28 1.86 -8.83
CA TYR A 49 -7.38 1.31 -8.04
C TYR A 49 -7.69 -0.12 -8.49
N ARG A 50 -7.84 -1.05 -7.54
CA ARG A 50 -8.08 -2.47 -7.77
C ARG A 50 -9.32 -2.94 -7.01
N PRO A 51 -10.45 -3.12 -7.72
CA PRO A 51 -11.74 -3.44 -7.10
C PRO A 51 -11.95 -4.89 -6.63
N TYR A 52 -10.91 -5.75 -6.50
CA TYR A 52 -11.12 -7.16 -6.11
C TYR A 52 -9.93 -7.77 -5.32
N SER A 53 -10.23 -8.87 -4.63
CA SER A 53 -9.45 -9.74 -3.72
C SER A 53 -8.05 -10.17 -4.21
N VAL A 54 -7.10 -9.24 -4.27
CA VAL A 54 -5.69 -9.52 -4.50
C VAL A 54 -4.95 -9.51 -3.16
N PRO A 55 -4.09 -10.51 -2.86
CA PRO A 55 -3.26 -10.45 -1.66
C PRO A 55 -2.36 -9.21 -1.67
N TRP A 56 -2.28 -8.50 -0.53
CA TRP A 56 -1.41 -7.32 -0.36
C TRP A 56 0.03 -7.54 -0.84
N THR A 57 0.61 -8.70 -0.50
CA THR A 57 1.99 -9.05 -0.87
C THR A 57 2.21 -9.08 -2.37
N ARG A 58 1.18 -9.49 -3.14
CA ARG A 58 1.23 -9.50 -4.59
C ARG A 58 1.19 -8.09 -5.15
N LEU A 59 0.30 -7.24 -4.65
CA LEU A 59 0.24 -5.83 -5.07
C LEU A 59 1.55 -5.09 -4.76
N PHE A 60 2.07 -5.28 -3.56
CA PHE A 60 3.36 -4.72 -3.18
C PHE A 60 4.48 -5.16 -4.14
N ALA A 61 4.57 -6.45 -4.44
CA ALA A 61 5.56 -6.97 -5.38
C ALA A 61 5.36 -6.43 -6.82
N GLU A 62 4.12 -6.33 -7.31
CA GLU A 62 3.81 -5.78 -8.64
C GLU A 62 4.24 -4.32 -8.77
N HIS A 63 3.90 -3.48 -7.78
CA HIS A 63 4.28 -2.06 -7.77
C HIS A 63 5.77 -1.86 -7.56
N LEU A 64 6.41 -2.62 -6.69
CA LEU A 64 7.86 -2.56 -6.50
C LEU A 64 8.60 -2.97 -7.77
N ASN A 65 8.15 -4.02 -8.46
CA ASN A 65 8.73 -4.43 -9.74
C ASN A 65 8.51 -3.38 -10.85
N ARG A 66 7.38 -2.68 -10.86
CA ARG A 66 7.12 -1.58 -11.79
C ARG A 66 8.11 -0.45 -11.55
N LEU A 67 8.18 0.04 -10.32
CA LEU A 67 9.09 1.11 -9.91
C LEU A 67 10.56 0.74 -10.11
N GLY A 68 10.93 -0.52 -9.85
CA GLY A 68 12.28 -1.04 -10.10
C GLY A 68 12.69 -1.00 -11.59
N ARG A 69 11.74 -1.21 -12.52
CA ARG A 69 12.01 -1.02 -13.96
C ARG A 69 12.29 0.44 -14.31
N ASP A 70 11.73 1.36 -13.54
CA ASP A 70 11.93 2.81 -13.68
C ASP A 70 13.16 3.32 -12.90
N GLY A 71 13.97 2.40 -12.36
CA GLY A 71 15.23 2.69 -11.65
C GLY A 71 15.07 3.01 -10.17
N TRP A 72 13.86 2.88 -9.61
CA TRP A 72 13.61 3.12 -8.19
C TRP A 72 13.98 1.92 -7.33
N GLU A 73 14.72 2.18 -6.25
CA GLU A 73 15.13 1.20 -5.26
C GLU A 73 14.43 1.46 -3.93
N LEU A 74 13.91 0.41 -3.29
CA LEU A 74 13.33 0.51 -1.94
C LEU A 74 14.44 0.78 -0.92
N VAL A 75 14.27 1.86 -0.15
CA VAL A 75 15.23 2.27 0.88
C VAL A 75 14.72 1.91 2.27
N GLU A 76 13.46 2.24 2.54
CA GLU A 76 12.91 2.16 3.88
C GLU A 76 11.39 1.97 3.85
N PHE A 77 10.88 1.34 4.91
CA PHE A 77 9.47 1.36 5.23
C PHE A 77 9.14 2.60 6.05
N GLY A 78 8.35 3.52 5.46
CA GLY A 78 7.99 4.80 6.08
C GLY A 78 6.63 4.79 6.80
N GLY A 79 5.98 3.64 6.92
CA GLY A 79 4.71 3.51 7.65
C GLY A 79 4.92 3.31 9.15
N PRO A 80 3.89 3.52 10.00
CA PRO A 80 3.97 3.10 11.39
C PRO A 80 4.31 1.60 11.42
N HIS A 81 5.23 1.16 12.28
CA HIS A 81 5.62 -0.27 12.43
C HIS A 81 4.40 -1.20 12.66
N HIS A 82 3.27 -0.62 13.06
CA HIS A 82 1.98 -1.29 13.26
C HIS A 82 1.14 -1.42 11.98
N ALA A 83 1.52 -0.86 10.83
CA ALA A 83 0.80 -1.00 9.55
C ALA A 83 0.83 -2.43 8.97
N LEU A 84 1.77 -3.27 9.44
CA LEU A 84 1.78 -4.70 9.18
C LEU A 84 0.86 -5.50 10.11
N TYR A 85 0.36 -4.86 11.17
CA TYR A 85 -0.56 -5.47 12.11
C TYR A 85 -1.93 -4.82 11.93
N PRO A 86 -3.03 -5.58 11.93
CA PRO A 86 -4.30 -4.96 12.25
C PRO A 86 -4.11 -4.33 13.64
N THR A 87 -3.93 -3.02 13.72
CA THR A 87 -4.19 -2.30 14.96
C THR A 87 -5.66 -2.54 15.20
N GLY A 88 -5.90 -3.47 16.14
CA GLY A 88 -7.14 -4.21 16.22
C GLY A 88 -8.33 -3.29 16.37
N TYR A 89 -9.47 -3.80 15.88
CA TYR A 89 -10.78 -3.60 16.50
C TYR A 89 -10.99 -2.22 17.11
N VAL A 90 -11.00 -1.17 16.28
CA VAL A 90 -11.71 0.03 16.70
C VAL A 90 -13.19 -0.25 16.45
N HIS A 91 -13.86 -0.77 17.50
CA HIS A 91 -15.31 -0.77 17.59
C HIS A 91 -15.82 0.67 17.62
N SER A 92 -15.83 1.36 16.48
CA SER A 92 -16.68 2.52 16.28
C SER A 92 -18.00 2.04 15.70
N SER A 93 -19.09 2.32 16.39
CA SER A 93 -20.47 1.99 16.04
C SER A 93 -20.94 2.73 14.79
N GLY A 94 -20.41 2.36 13.63
CA GLY A 94 -20.77 2.86 12.31
C GLY A 94 -19.99 2.09 11.23
N THR A 95 -20.72 1.53 10.27
CA THR A 95 -20.27 0.91 8.99
C THR A 95 -18.76 0.62 8.89
N TYR A 96 -18.36 -0.62 9.17
CA TYR A 96 -16.96 -1.04 9.22
C TYR A 96 -16.26 -0.91 7.85
N THR A 97 -15.17 -0.14 7.83
CA THR A 97 -14.12 -0.19 6.81
C THR A 97 -12.77 -0.17 7.54
N THR A 98 -12.12 -1.32 7.66
CA THR A 98 -10.74 -1.35 8.16
C THR A 98 -9.84 -0.80 7.06
N VAL A 99 -9.04 0.22 7.36
CA VAL A 99 -8.05 0.76 6.43
C VAL A 99 -6.66 0.24 6.80
N VAL A 100 -6.01 -0.48 5.87
CA VAL A 100 -4.61 -0.91 6.02
C VAL A 100 -3.76 -0.03 5.13
N GLU A 101 -2.90 0.81 5.71
CA GLU A 101 -2.06 1.75 4.98
C GLU A 101 -0.58 1.40 5.15
N SER A 102 0.13 1.18 4.05
CA SER A 102 1.57 0.91 4.03
C SER A 102 2.29 1.99 3.21
N ARG A 103 3.35 2.57 3.78
CA ARG A 103 4.17 3.60 3.12
C ARG A 103 5.62 3.14 2.98
N PHE A 104 6.21 3.43 1.82
CA PHE A 104 7.57 3.03 1.46
C PHE A 104 8.32 4.20 0.86
N VAL A 105 9.60 4.33 1.22
CA VAL A 105 10.52 5.32 0.66
C VAL A 105 11.39 4.65 -0.39
N LEU A 106 11.44 5.26 -1.57
CA LEU A 106 12.21 4.82 -2.72
C LEU A 106 13.27 5.86 -3.06
N ARG A 107 14.36 5.44 -3.70
CA ARG A 107 15.37 6.34 -4.26
C ARG A 107 15.83 5.91 -5.64
N ARG A 108 16.38 6.84 -6.42
CA ARG A 108 17.14 6.54 -7.63
C ARG A 108 18.24 7.58 -7.86
N PRO A 109 19.28 7.29 -8.65
CA PRO A 109 20.24 8.32 -9.06
C PRO A 109 19.53 9.46 -9.82
N ALA A 110 19.87 10.71 -9.49
CA ALA A 110 19.38 11.92 -10.16
C ALA A 110 20.07 12.18 -11.51
#